data_AF-A0A1H9IB05-F1
#
_entry.id   AF-A0A1H9IB05-F1
#
_cell.length_a   1.000
_cell.length_b   1.000
_cell.length_c   1.000
_cell.angle_alpha   90.00
_cell.angle_beta   90.00
_cell.angle_gamma   90.00
#
_symmetry.space_group_name_H-M   'P 1'
#
loop_
_entity.id
_entity.type
_entity.pdbx_description
1 polymer ?
#
loop_
_entity_poly.entity_id
_entity_poly.type
_entity_poly.pdbx_seq_one_letter_code
_entity_poly.pdbx_strand_id
1 'polypeptide(L)'
;MARVAEGGDDEPVMVFRCVKCRAEVTRPVREVPLPDPDDARAPYEMEDGEECPPRMAPGTFAVDPEPAGAPWVESPDEDGGRVLLPGGPRNSIVLSPADVRGLRPIHGKGRRNGCCGPDGHDGPNLACADCGAEIATESGDCWTFQQVVLVPTAVEPTGAQPARSLGRRLG
;
A
#
# COMPACT_ATOMS: atom_id res chain seq x y z
N MET A 1 -12.36 8.39 41.44
CA MET A 1 -12.84 7.23 40.66
C MET A 1 -13.36 7.75 39.33
N ALA A 2 -12.51 7.77 38.30
CA ALA A 2 -12.93 8.05 36.93
C ALA A 2 -12.52 6.82 36.12
N ARG A 3 -13.51 6.15 35.53
CA ARG A 3 -13.30 4.98 34.68
C ARG A 3 -12.70 5.48 33.37
N VAL A 4 -11.48 5.04 33.08
CA VAL A 4 -10.86 5.16 31.76
C VAL A 4 -11.66 4.24 30.83
N ALA A 5 -12.22 4.81 29.77
CA ALA A 5 -12.90 4.04 28.74
C ALA A 5 -11.84 3.26 27.95
N GLU A 6 -11.90 1.93 28.04
CA GLU A 6 -11.12 1.00 27.23
C GLU A 6 -11.68 1.04 25.80
N GLY A 7 -11.01 1.78 24.91
CA GLY A 7 -11.39 1.94 23.52
C GLY A 7 -11.00 0.74 22.67
N GLY A 8 -11.94 -0.18 22.49
CA GLY A 8 -12.23 -0.92 21.24
C GLY A 8 -11.14 -1.77 20.59
N ASP A 9 -10.89 -2.97 21.10
CA ASP A 9 -10.22 -4.08 20.39
C ASP A 9 -11.12 -4.76 19.32
N ASP A 10 -12.17 -4.09 18.82
CA ASP A 10 -13.21 -4.69 17.95
C ASP A 10 -13.31 -4.04 16.56
N GLU A 11 -12.24 -3.39 16.08
CA GLU A 11 -12.21 -2.93 14.70
C GLU A 11 -11.88 -4.10 13.76
N PRO A 12 -12.65 -4.31 12.67
CA PRO A 12 -12.46 -5.46 11.79
C PRO A 12 -11.09 -5.39 11.11
N VAL A 13 -10.28 -6.43 11.33
CA VAL A 13 -9.02 -6.62 10.62
C VAL A 13 -9.21 -7.49 9.39
N MET A 14 -8.45 -7.17 8.34
CA MET A 14 -8.50 -7.84 7.05
C MET A 14 -7.12 -8.39 6.70
N VAL A 15 -7.10 -9.52 6.02
CA VAL A 15 -5.89 -10.07 5.40
C VAL A 15 -6.15 -10.19 3.91
N PHE A 16 -5.25 -9.66 3.09
CA PHE A 16 -5.33 -9.80 1.64
C PHE A 16 -4.60 -11.05 1.20
N ARG A 17 -5.23 -11.79 0.28
CA ARG A 17 -4.70 -13.03 -0.29
C ARG A 17 -4.57 -12.89 -1.79
N CYS A 18 -3.52 -13.48 -2.35
CA CYS A 18 -3.37 -13.63 -3.79
C CYS A 18 -4.57 -14.41 -4.37
N VAL A 19 -5.28 -13.87 -5.36
CA VAL A 19 -6.43 -14.55 -5.97
C VAL A 19 -6.05 -15.87 -6.65
N LYS A 20 -4.81 -15.98 -7.16
CA LYS A 20 -4.32 -17.13 -7.92
C LYS A 20 -3.99 -18.34 -7.05
N CYS A 21 -3.29 -18.14 -5.93
CA CYS A 21 -2.83 -19.24 -5.07
C CYS A 21 -3.31 -19.17 -3.63
N ARG A 22 -4.07 -18.13 -3.25
CA ARG A 22 -4.61 -17.89 -1.90
C ARG A 22 -3.56 -17.66 -0.81
N ALA A 23 -2.29 -17.50 -1.17
CA ALA A 23 -1.24 -17.10 -0.23
C ALA A 23 -1.56 -15.72 0.38
N GLU A 24 -1.39 -15.58 1.69
CA GLU A 24 -1.58 -14.31 2.39
C GLU A 24 -0.43 -13.36 2.08
N VAL A 25 -0.76 -12.22 1.47
CA VAL A 25 0.22 -11.23 1.01
C VAL A 25 0.35 -10.01 1.93
N THR A 26 -0.50 -9.94 2.96
CA THR A 26 -0.41 -8.93 4.02
C THR A 26 -0.46 -9.54 5.41
N ARG A 27 -0.02 -8.79 6.39
CA ARG A 27 -0.42 -8.94 7.80
C ARG A 27 -1.90 -8.51 7.97
N PRO A 28 -2.53 -8.82 9.12
CA PRO A 28 -3.82 -8.24 9.46
C PRO A 28 -3.73 -6.72 9.49
N VAL A 29 -4.60 -6.04 8.74
CA VAL A 29 -4.64 -4.59 8.60
C VAL A 29 -6.06 -4.07 8.77
N ARG A 30 -6.19 -2.85 9.29
CA ARG A 30 -7.48 -2.17 9.47
C ARG A 30 -7.68 -1.09 8.42
N GLU A 31 -8.89 -0.95 7.90
CA GLU A 31 -9.22 0.12 6.97
C GLU A 31 -9.24 1.47 7.67
N VAL A 32 -8.63 2.48 7.04
CA VAL A 32 -8.69 3.88 7.44
C VAL A 32 -8.86 4.76 6.20
N PRO A 33 -9.34 6.01 6.33
CA PRO A 33 -9.29 6.96 5.23
C PRO A 33 -7.85 7.14 4.72
N LEU A 34 -7.69 7.28 3.40
CA LEU A 34 -6.39 7.55 2.79
C LEU A 34 -5.87 8.91 3.32
N PRO A 35 -4.67 8.96 3.92
CA PRO A 35 -4.09 10.22 4.36
C PRO A 35 -3.90 11.17 3.18
N ASP A 36 -4.25 12.43 3.39
CA ASP A 36 -3.94 13.49 2.43
C ASP A 36 -2.42 13.62 2.33
N PRO A 37 -1.81 13.53 1.13
CA PRO A 37 -0.37 13.71 0.99
C PRO A 37 0.12 15.07 1.49
N ASP A 38 -0.73 16.11 1.49
CA ASP A 38 -0.37 17.45 1.94
C ASP A 38 -0.31 17.58 3.48
N ASP A 39 -0.89 16.61 4.21
CA ASP A 39 -0.85 16.56 5.67
C ASP A 39 0.43 15.91 6.22
N ALA A 40 1.30 15.37 5.35
CA ALA A 40 2.55 14.73 5.71
C ALA A 40 3.75 15.54 5.20
N ARG A 41 4.91 15.38 5.84
CA ARG A 41 6.17 15.92 5.30
C ARG A 41 6.44 15.26 3.96
N ALA A 42 6.60 16.06 2.92
CA ALA A 42 6.74 15.54 1.57
C ALA A 42 8.13 14.87 1.40
N PRO A 43 8.24 13.82 0.56
CA PRO A 43 9.50 13.12 0.32
C PRO A 43 10.67 14.02 -0.09
N TYR A 44 10.40 15.09 -0.85
CA TYR A 44 11.42 16.04 -1.29
C TYR A 44 11.89 17.02 -0.19
N GLU A 45 11.21 17.03 0.96
CA GLU A 45 11.59 17.83 2.14
C GLU A 45 12.53 17.06 3.09
N MET A 46 12.89 15.83 2.73
CA MET A 46 13.74 14.94 3.53
C MET A 46 15.21 15.29 3.32
N GLU A 47 16.02 15.17 4.38
CA GLU A 47 17.47 15.40 4.28
C GLU A 47 18.17 14.28 3.49
N ASP A 48 19.35 14.57 2.94
CA ASP A 48 20.15 13.57 2.23
C ASP A 48 20.42 12.34 3.11
N GLY A 49 19.92 11.18 2.68
CA GLY A 49 20.06 9.90 3.39
C GLY A 49 18.97 9.62 4.42
N GLU A 50 17.99 10.50 4.60
CA GLU A 50 16.80 10.21 5.38
C GLU A 50 15.82 9.35 4.56
N GLU A 51 15.24 8.32 5.18
CA GLU A 51 14.25 7.47 4.52
C GLU A 51 12.94 8.26 4.30
N CYS A 52 12.39 8.22 3.08
CA CYS A 52 11.10 8.86 2.79
C CYS A 52 9.99 8.31 3.70
N PRO A 53 9.07 9.16 4.18
CA PRO A 53 8.07 8.72 5.13
C PRO A 53 7.06 7.74 4.48
N PRO A 54 6.53 6.78 5.26
CA PRO A 54 5.48 5.90 4.78
C PRO A 54 4.16 6.67 4.60
N ARG A 55 3.43 6.40 3.50
CA ARG A 55 2.11 7.01 3.25
C ARG A 55 1.04 6.53 4.23
N MET A 56 1.18 5.31 4.72
CA MET A 56 0.24 4.67 5.63
C MET A 56 0.94 4.30 6.94
N ALA A 57 0.25 4.47 8.06
CA ALA A 57 0.70 3.93 9.34
C ALA A 57 0.69 2.39 9.30
N PRO A 58 1.72 1.70 9.83
CA PRO A 58 1.72 0.24 9.91
C PRO A 58 0.47 -0.33 10.60
N GLY A 59 -0.03 -1.45 10.11
CA GLY A 59 -1.27 -2.09 10.56
C GLY A 59 -2.54 -1.47 9.97
N THR A 60 -2.42 -0.55 9.02
CA THR A 60 -3.57 0.08 8.34
C THR A 60 -3.49 -0.04 6.83
N PHE A 61 -4.65 0.01 6.18
CA PHE A 61 -4.76 0.13 4.73
C PHE A 61 -5.82 1.19 4.38
N ALA A 62 -5.74 1.72 3.17
CA ALA A 62 -6.77 2.58 2.60
C ALA A 62 -7.08 2.15 1.17
N VAL A 63 -8.29 2.45 0.70
CA VAL A 63 -8.68 2.29 -0.70
C VAL A 63 -8.54 3.64 -1.39
N ASP A 64 -7.67 3.71 -2.39
CA ASP A 64 -7.51 4.88 -3.25
C ASP A 64 -8.47 4.78 -4.45
N PRO A 65 -9.51 5.64 -4.53
CA PRO A 65 -10.49 5.59 -5.61
C PRO A 65 -9.94 6.05 -6.96
N GLU A 66 -8.81 6.76 -6.97
CA GLU A 66 -8.20 7.26 -8.19
C GLU A 66 -7.41 6.19 -8.94
N PRO A 67 -7.22 6.34 -10.26
CA PRO A 67 -6.40 5.42 -11.02
C PRO A 67 -4.97 5.46 -10.47
N ALA A 68 -4.36 4.29 -10.26
CA ALA A 68 -3.01 4.21 -9.73
C ALA A 68 -1.99 3.97 -10.86
N GLY A 69 -0.98 4.85 -10.97
CA GLY A 69 0.17 4.69 -11.87
C GLY A 69 -0.17 4.38 -13.33
N ALA A 70 0.71 3.59 -13.97
CA ALA A 70 0.59 3.22 -15.37
C ALA A 70 -0.67 2.40 -15.72
N PRO A 71 -1.18 2.51 -16.96
CA PRO A 71 -0.66 3.35 -18.05
C PRO A 71 -0.89 4.84 -17.80
N TRP A 72 0.05 5.68 -18.21
CA TRP A 72 -0.08 7.14 -18.14
C TRP A 72 -0.87 7.63 -19.35
N VAL A 73 -1.99 8.31 -19.11
CA VAL A 73 -2.95 8.73 -20.15
C VAL A 73 -2.85 10.23 -20.36
N GLU A 74 -2.61 10.64 -21.61
CA GLU A 74 -2.68 12.06 -22.00
C GLU A 74 -4.10 12.59 -21.79
N SER A 75 -4.21 13.65 -21.01
CA SER A 75 -5.45 14.37 -20.72
C SER A 75 -5.23 15.87 -20.96
N PRO A 76 -6.26 16.62 -21.40
CA PRO A 76 -6.14 18.07 -21.50
C PRO A 76 -5.98 18.68 -20.11
N ASP A 77 -5.14 19.70 -19.98
CA ASP A 77 -5.11 20.55 -18.79
C ASP A 77 -6.09 21.73 -18.92
N GLU A 78 -6.20 22.53 -17.87
CA GLU A 78 -7.15 23.66 -17.80
C GLU A 78 -6.82 24.80 -18.78
N ASP A 79 -5.56 24.90 -19.21
CA ASP A 79 -5.04 25.93 -20.13
C ASP A 79 -4.99 25.44 -21.59
N GLY A 80 -5.49 24.23 -21.88
CA GLY A 80 -5.51 23.64 -23.22
C GLY A 80 -4.20 22.95 -23.65
N GLY A 81 -3.25 22.81 -22.73
CA GLY A 81 -2.10 21.92 -22.81
C GLY A 81 -2.46 20.45 -22.55
N ARG A 82 -1.44 19.62 -22.33
CA ARG A 82 -1.58 18.18 -22.09
C ARG A 82 -0.78 17.74 -20.88
N VAL A 83 -1.42 16.99 -20.01
CA VAL A 83 -0.82 16.35 -18.85
C VAL A 83 -0.94 14.84 -18.93
N LEU A 84 0.00 14.12 -18.33
CA LEU A 84 -0.08 12.67 -18.17
C LEU A 84 -0.68 12.36 -16.81
N LEU A 85 -1.87 11.78 -16.80
CA LEU A 85 -2.54 11.35 -15.58
C LEU A 85 -2.40 9.83 -15.41
N PRO A 86 -2.42 9.34 -14.16
CA PRO A 86 -2.55 7.91 -13.91
C PRO A 86 -3.79 7.33 -14.61
N GLY A 87 -3.63 6.17 -15.22
CA GLY A 87 -4.70 5.45 -15.93
C GLY A 87 -4.80 3.97 -15.55
N GLY A 88 -4.04 3.55 -14.52
CA GLY A 88 -4.11 2.20 -13.99
C GLY A 88 -5.41 1.90 -13.22
N PRO A 89 -5.44 0.78 -12.49
CA PRO A 89 -6.63 0.35 -11.75
C PRO A 89 -7.07 1.39 -10.71
N ARG A 90 -8.39 1.58 -10.60
CA ARG A 90 -9.06 2.32 -9.52
C ARG A 90 -9.33 1.43 -8.31
N ASN A 91 -9.59 2.04 -7.17
CA ASN A 91 -9.87 1.34 -5.90
C ASN A 91 -8.69 0.46 -5.47
N SER A 92 -7.47 0.98 -5.64
CA SER A 92 -6.25 0.26 -5.28
C SER A 92 -6.04 0.29 -3.78
N ILE A 93 -5.44 -0.77 -3.23
CA ILE A 93 -5.26 -0.89 -1.77
C ILE A 93 -3.87 -0.39 -1.40
N VAL A 94 -3.80 0.71 -0.67
CA VAL A 94 -2.57 1.37 -0.24
C VAL A 94 -2.20 0.89 1.16
N LEU A 95 -0.94 0.46 1.32
CA LEU A 95 -0.39 -0.13 2.55
C LEU A 95 0.98 0.46 2.87
N SER A 96 1.37 0.34 4.14
CA SER A 96 2.77 0.48 4.53
C SER A 96 3.59 -0.69 3.99
N PRO A 97 4.84 -0.49 3.53
CA PRO A 97 5.73 -1.59 3.16
C PRO A 97 5.97 -2.60 4.30
N ALA A 98 5.79 -2.19 5.56
CA ALA A 98 5.93 -3.08 6.72
C ALA A 98 4.82 -4.15 6.84
N ASP A 99 3.68 -3.93 6.18
CA ASP A 99 2.51 -4.80 6.28
C ASP A 99 2.44 -5.87 5.20
N VAL A 100 3.24 -5.75 4.14
CA VAL A 100 3.29 -6.76 3.08
C VAL A 100 4.22 -7.92 3.43
N ARG A 101 3.88 -9.12 2.96
CA ARG A 101 4.66 -10.35 3.17
C ARG A 101 4.46 -11.31 2.01
N GLY A 102 5.36 -12.28 1.85
CA GLY A 102 5.20 -13.28 0.78
C GLY A 102 5.20 -12.68 -0.62
N LEU A 103 5.80 -11.49 -0.78
CA LEU A 103 6.05 -10.83 -2.06
C LEU A 103 7.53 -10.86 -2.37
N ARG A 104 7.86 -10.90 -3.66
CA ARG A 104 9.24 -10.82 -4.16
C ARG A 104 9.33 -9.76 -5.25
N PRO A 105 10.46 -9.04 -5.36
CA PRO A 105 10.67 -8.11 -6.46
C PRO A 105 10.59 -8.80 -7.83
N ILE A 106 10.01 -8.11 -8.79
CA ILE A 106 10.06 -8.46 -10.20
C ILE A 106 11.29 -7.78 -10.79
N HIS A 107 12.24 -8.58 -11.25
CA HIS A 107 13.44 -8.08 -11.90
C HIS A 107 13.23 -8.02 -13.42
N GLY A 108 13.38 -6.83 -13.99
CA GLY A 108 13.21 -6.55 -15.42
C GLY A 108 13.48 -5.08 -15.70
N LYS A 109 13.85 -4.75 -16.95
CA LYS A 109 14.03 -3.34 -17.35
C LYS A 109 12.71 -2.59 -17.18
N GLY A 110 12.76 -1.40 -16.58
CA GLY A 110 11.60 -0.54 -16.41
C GLY A 110 10.54 -1.10 -15.46
N ARG A 111 10.93 -1.80 -14.41
CA ARG A 111 10.00 -2.26 -13.35
C ARG A 111 10.32 -1.67 -11.98
N ARG A 112 11.59 -1.32 -11.75
CA ARG A 112 12.06 -0.73 -10.50
C ARG A 112 13.04 0.40 -10.83
N ASN A 113 12.50 1.44 -11.46
CA ASN A 113 13.22 2.68 -11.74
C ASN A 113 13.24 3.58 -10.50
N GLY A 114 14.10 4.59 -10.50
CA GLY A 114 14.24 5.56 -9.40
C GLY A 114 15.67 5.66 -8.88
N CYS A 115 15.95 6.72 -8.12
CA CYS A 115 17.28 7.07 -7.65
C CYS A 115 17.58 6.46 -6.27
N CYS A 116 16.66 6.67 -5.32
CA CYS A 116 16.77 6.27 -3.92
C CYS A 116 15.95 5.02 -3.59
N GLY A 117 15.04 4.63 -4.49
CA GLY A 117 14.14 3.49 -4.36
C GLY A 117 13.29 3.36 -5.62
N PRO A 118 12.32 2.42 -5.66
CA PRO A 118 11.36 2.34 -6.75
C PRO A 118 10.49 3.60 -6.83
N ASP A 119 10.34 4.18 -8.03
CA ASP A 119 9.38 5.26 -8.27
C ASP A 119 7.92 4.77 -8.32
N GLY A 120 7.70 3.49 -8.67
CA GLY A 120 6.38 2.88 -8.79
C GLY A 120 5.60 3.26 -10.05
N HIS A 121 6.27 3.82 -11.07
CA HIS A 121 5.59 4.43 -12.22
C HIS A 121 5.35 3.48 -13.41
N ASP A 122 5.95 2.28 -13.42
CA ASP A 122 5.92 1.36 -14.56
C ASP A 122 4.99 0.14 -14.37
N GLY A 123 3.96 0.27 -13.54
CA GLY A 123 3.06 -0.82 -13.13
C GLY A 123 3.72 -1.78 -12.12
N PRO A 124 3.13 -2.98 -11.85
CA PRO A 124 3.40 -3.81 -10.67
C PRO A 124 4.83 -3.78 -10.10
N ASN A 125 5.79 -4.67 -10.29
CA ASN A 125 7.11 -4.65 -9.58
C ASN A 125 7.25 -5.52 -8.33
N LEU A 126 6.15 -5.92 -7.70
CA LEU A 126 6.10 -7.00 -6.72
C LEU A 126 5.22 -8.14 -7.20
N ALA A 127 5.75 -9.36 -7.13
CA ALA A 127 5.04 -10.60 -7.41
C ALA A 127 4.81 -11.42 -6.15
N CYS A 128 3.73 -12.21 -6.13
CA CYS A 128 3.55 -13.26 -5.15
C CYS A 128 4.75 -14.23 -5.17
N ALA A 129 5.37 -14.46 -4.02
CA ALA A 129 6.52 -15.34 -3.89
C ALA A 129 6.18 -16.78 -4.27
N ASP A 130 4.96 -17.23 -3.94
CA ASP A 130 4.54 -18.63 -4.11
C ASP A 130 4.18 -18.99 -5.56
N CYS A 131 3.45 -18.10 -6.27
CA CYS A 131 2.91 -18.41 -7.60
C CYS A 131 3.36 -17.47 -8.73
N GLY A 132 4.12 -16.43 -8.39
CA GLY A 132 4.67 -15.46 -9.34
C GLY A 132 3.67 -14.50 -9.98
N ALA A 133 2.40 -14.45 -9.54
CA ALA A 133 1.45 -13.46 -10.03
C ALA A 133 1.93 -12.04 -9.67
N GLU A 134 1.78 -11.07 -10.55
CA GLU A 134 2.06 -9.66 -10.24
C GLU A 134 0.95 -9.12 -9.33
N ILE A 135 1.31 -8.70 -8.11
CA ILE A 135 0.34 -8.40 -7.04
C ILE A 135 0.32 -6.92 -6.68
N ALA A 136 1.46 -6.24 -6.72
CA ALA A 136 1.57 -4.91 -6.16
C ALA A 136 2.65 -4.07 -6.82
N THR A 137 2.56 -2.77 -6.56
CA THR A 137 3.56 -1.76 -6.88
C THR A 137 4.12 -1.17 -5.61
N GLU A 138 5.43 -1.30 -5.41
CA GLU A 138 6.19 -0.59 -4.39
C GLU A 138 6.67 0.76 -4.94
N SER A 139 6.53 1.82 -4.15
CA SER A 139 7.20 3.11 -4.36
C SER A 139 7.91 3.57 -3.07
N GLY A 140 8.95 4.38 -3.23
CA GLY A 140 9.78 4.91 -2.16
C GLY A 140 11.05 5.59 -2.67
N ASP A 141 11.01 6.18 -3.86
CA ASP A 141 12.05 7.09 -4.38
C ASP A 141 12.02 8.45 -3.64
N CYS A 142 13.05 9.28 -3.78
CA CYS A 142 13.23 10.53 -3.01
C CYS A 142 12.12 11.59 -3.20
N TRP A 143 11.21 11.39 -4.13
CA TRP A 143 10.08 12.28 -4.42
C TRP A 143 8.73 11.55 -4.32
N THR A 144 8.70 10.30 -3.89
CA THR A 144 7.49 9.48 -3.72
C THR A 144 7.41 8.94 -2.29
N PHE A 145 6.22 8.89 -1.71
CA PHE A 145 6.06 8.26 -0.41
C PHE A 145 6.43 6.77 -0.46
N GLN A 146 6.92 6.26 0.68
CA GLN A 146 7.04 4.82 0.86
C GLN A 146 5.63 4.20 0.97
N GLN A 147 5.28 3.36 0.00
CA GLN A 147 4.00 2.66 0.00
C GLN A 147 4.08 1.39 -0.83
N VAL A 148 3.15 0.48 -0.56
CA VAL A 148 2.83 -0.62 -1.46
C VAL A 148 1.37 -0.52 -1.85
N VAL A 149 1.11 -0.54 -3.15
CA VAL A 149 -0.23 -0.45 -3.73
C VAL A 149 -0.58 -1.79 -4.35
N LEU A 150 -1.52 -2.54 -3.75
CA LEU A 150 -1.98 -3.81 -4.30
C LEU A 150 -2.88 -3.58 -5.51
N VAL A 151 -2.69 -4.40 -6.54
CA VAL A 151 -3.60 -4.47 -7.69
C VAL A 151 -4.92 -5.09 -7.21
N PRO A 152 -6.04 -4.36 -7.27
CA PRO A 152 -7.28 -4.77 -6.61
C PRO A 152 -7.87 -6.07 -7.17
N THR A 153 -7.61 -6.38 -8.45
CA THR A 153 -8.05 -7.64 -9.07
C THR A 153 -7.12 -8.82 -8.81
N ALA A 154 -5.93 -8.58 -8.25
CA ALA A 154 -4.93 -9.61 -7.97
C ALA A 154 -4.99 -10.12 -6.52
N VAL A 155 -5.77 -9.43 -5.67
CA VAL A 155 -5.98 -9.80 -4.27
C VAL A 155 -7.46 -9.90 -3.93
N GLU A 156 -7.77 -10.73 -2.94
CA GLU A 156 -9.09 -10.79 -2.32
C GLU A 156 -8.95 -10.51 -0.82
N PRO A 157 -9.86 -9.73 -0.23
CA PRO A 157 -9.91 -9.56 1.21
C PRO A 157 -10.49 -10.81 1.87
N THR A 158 -9.93 -11.19 3.01
CA THR A 158 -10.51 -12.18 3.91
C THR A 158 -10.81 -11.52 5.27
N GLY A 159 -12.09 -11.58 5.68
CA GLY A 159 -12.59 -10.88 6.85
C GLY A 159 -12.37 -11.62 8.19
N ALA A 160 -11.81 -10.88 9.15
CA ALA A 160 -12.04 -10.84 10.59
C ALA A 160 -12.10 -12.16 11.39
N GLN A 161 -11.00 -12.52 12.05
CA GLN A 161 -11.11 -13.08 13.40
C GLN A 161 -10.89 -11.94 14.40
N PRO A 162 -11.67 -11.82 15.48
CA PRO A 162 -11.31 -10.92 16.58
C PRO A 162 -9.94 -11.36 17.08
N ALA A 163 -9.06 -10.39 17.34
CA ALA A 163 -7.75 -10.66 17.93
C ALA A 163 -7.98 -11.46 19.21
N ARG A 164 -7.68 -12.77 19.17
CA ARG A 164 -7.86 -13.63 20.34
C ARG A 164 -6.94 -13.08 21.43
N SER A 165 -7.51 -12.40 22.41
CA SER A 165 -6.83 -12.09 23.65
C SER A 165 -6.36 -13.43 24.22
N LEU A 166 -5.04 -13.63 24.23
CA LEU A 166 -4.40 -14.70 24.97
C LEU A 166 -4.66 -14.42 26.44
N GLY A 167 -5.82 -14.84 26.93
CA GLY A 167 -6.15 -14.85 28.34
C GLY A 167 -5.03 -15.58 29.08
N ARG A 168 -4.26 -14.83 29.86
CA ARG A 168 -3.33 -15.37 30.86
C ARG A 168 -4.09 -16.40 31.68
N ARG A 169 -3.78 -17.69 31.52
CA ARG A 169 -4.03 -18.67 32.58
C ARG A 169 -3.03 -18.34 33.68
N LEU A 170 -3.47 -17.59 34.69
CA LEU A 170 -2.82 -17.62 35.99
C LEU A 170 -3.19 -18.97 36.61
N GLY A 171 -2.21 -19.87 36.62
CA GLY A 171 -2.18 -21.00 37.54
C GLY A 171 -1.48 -20.60 38.83
#